data_AF-A0A3D3L289-F1
#
_entry.id   AF-A0A3D3L289-F1
#
_cell.length_a   1.000
_cell.length_b   1.000
_cell.length_c   1.000
_cell.angle_alpha   90.00
_cell.angle_beta   90.00
_cell.angle_gamma   90.00
#
_symmetry.space_group_name_H-M   'P 1'
#
loop_
_entity.id
_entity.type
_entity.pdbx_description
1 polymer ?
#
loop_
_entity_poly.entity_id
_entity_poly.type
_entity_poly.pdbx_seq_one_letter_code
_entity_poly.pdbx_strand_id
1 'polypeptide(L)'
;ETVRPYKKAELGNRIRVIWSGAEYRGRGRETVWDGCASLSGNTFETITPINMYNLEKTVTQLDPRQLEWKAVTTGGFGGFDCGLSDHRAGTLTIETAQVNCTVPVSEIGFQDTRFDAGGLERHLRLVRLPDKNPHHKLSLERKIFLNSSGDNPLYVCLCQEDGHLAWSSPIYLFN
;
A
#
# COMPACT_ATOMS: atom_id res chain seq x y z
N GLU A 1 0.96 8.83 12.33
CA GLU A 1 -0.30 8.07 12.54
C GLU A 1 -0.99 7.91 11.19
N THR A 2 -1.69 6.80 10.96
CA THR A 2 -2.58 6.63 9.81
C THR A 2 -4.01 6.45 10.30
N VAL A 3 -4.94 7.25 9.78
CA VAL A 3 -6.37 7.17 10.09
C VAL A 3 -7.13 6.77 8.84
N ARG A 4 -8.03 5.80 8.97
CA ARG A 4 -8.92 5.33 7.90
C ARG A 4 -10.36 5.73 8.23
N PRO A 5 -11.18 6.09 7.23
CA PRO A 5 -12.56 6.51 7.47
C PRO A 5 -13.51 5.32 7.74
N TYR A 6 -13.04 4.09 7.55
CA TYR A 6 -13.74 2.83 7.84
C TYR A 6 -13.10 2.10 9.03
N LYS A 7 -13.83 1.15 9.61
CA LYS A 7 -13.45 0.35 10.78
C LYS A 7 -13.09 -1.09 10.39
N LYS A 8 -12.44 -1.80 11.32
CA LYS A 8 -12.09 -3.22 11.16
C LYS A 8 -13.30 -4.13 10.86
N ALA A 9 -14.48 -3.79 11.39
CA ALA A 9 -15.71 -4.57 11.15
C ALA A 9 -16.28 -4.42 9.72
N GLU A 10 -15.78 -3.45 8.96
CA GLU A 10 -16.24 -3.13 7.59
C GLU A 10 -15.31 -3.73 6.53
N LEU A 11 -14.30 -4.51 6.93
CA LEU A 11 -13.38 -5.15 6.00
C LEU A 11 -14.08 -6.21 5.16
N GLY A 12 -13.78 -6.21 3.87
CA GLY A 12 -14.32 -7.12 2.87
C GLY A 12 -13.27 -8.05 2.29
N ASN A 13 -13.59 -8.64 1.15
CA ASN A 13 -12.72 -9.55 0.42
C ASN A 13 -11.55 -8.85 -0.27
N ARG A 14 -11.65 -7.54 -0.48
CA ARG A 14 -10.62 -6.75 -1.13
C ARG A 14 -9.36 -6.57 -0.28
N ILE A 15 -8.21 -6.88 -0.86
CA ILE A 15 -6.89 -6.58 -0.30
C ILE A 15 -6.13 -5.61 -1.21
N ARG A 16 -5.12 -4.96 -0.65
CA ARG A 16 -4.24 -4.02 -1.35
C ARG A 16 -2.79 -4.42 -1.16
N VAL A 17 -2.06 -4.46 -2.26
CA VAL A 17 -0.61 -4.62 -2.32
C VAL A 17 -0.01 -3.28 -2.74
N ILE A 18 0.88 -2.70 -1.93
CA ILE A 18 1.63 -1.48 -2.27
C ILE A 18 3.11 -1.76 -2.23
N TRP A 19 3.84 -1.36 -3.26
CA TRP A 19 5.29 -1.21 -3.25
C TRP A 19 5.66 0.28 -3.28
N SER A 20 6.73 0.66 -2.58
CA SER A 20 7.13 2.06 -2.45
C SER A 20 8.63 2.24 -2.38
N GLY A 21 9.07 3.49 -2.47
CA GLY A 21 10.41 3.90 -2.08
C GLY A 21 11.38 4.06 -3.23
N ALA A 22 12.65 4.08 -2.87
CA ALA A 22 13.78 4.27 -3.76
C ALA A 22 15.01 3.56 -3.22
N GLU A 23 16.02 3.33 -4.06
CA GLU A 23 17.29 2.76 -3.64
C GLU A 23 18.07 3.73 -2.73
N TYR A 24 18.23 4.98 -3.16
CA TYR A 24 18.99 6.01 -2.43
C TYR A 24 18.60 7.44 -2.88
N ARG A 25 19.23 8.48 -2.30
CA ARG A 25 18.98 9.89 -2.69
C ARG A 25 19.77 10.27 -3.92
N GLY A 26 19.13 10.86 -4.93
CA GLY A 26 19.80 11.43 -6.10
C GLY A 26 19.49 10.71 -7.41
N ARG A 27 20.45 10.70 -8.34
CA ARG A 27 20.29 10.12 -9.69
C ARG A 27 20.49 8.60 -9.65
N GLY A 28 19.68 7.84 -10.39
CA GLY A 28 19.73 6.37 -10.41
C GLY A 28 18.98 5.70 -9.25
N ARG A 29 18.13 6.45 -8.55
CA ARG A 29 17.35 6.01 -7.37
C ARG A 29 16.19 5.07 -7.66
N GLU A 30 16.11 4.53 -8.87
CA GLU A 30 15.01 3.68 -9.29
C GLU A 30 15.02 2.36 -8.51
N THR A 31 13.84 1.85 -8.18
CA THR A 31 13.66 0.50 -7.68
C THR A 31 12.68 -0.21 -8.60
N VAL A 32 13.15 -1.28 -9.23
CA VAL A 32 12.36 -2.16 -10.09
C VAL A 32 11.66 -3.18 -9.21
N TRP A 33 10.32 -3.19 -9.25
CA TRP A 33 9.45 -3.99 -8.41
C TRP A 33 8.78 -5.12 -9.19
N ASP A 34 9.27 -5.46 -10.38
CA ASP A 34 8.76 -6.57 -11.18
C ASP A 34 8.63 -7.83 -10.33
N GLY A 35 7.50 -8.51 -10.47
CA GLY A 35 7.18 -9.61 -9.57
C GLY A 35 5.89 -10.33 -9.95
N CYS A 36 5.58 -11.33 -9.13
CA CYS A 36 4.40 -12.14 -9.27
C CYS A 36 3.72 -12.38 -7.91
N ALA A 37 2.44 -12.71 -7.97
CA ALA A 37 1.65 -13.12 -6.83
C ALA A 37 0.90 -14.40 -7.15
N SER A 38 0.88 -15.34 -6.22
CA SER A 38 0.11 -16.57 -6.33
C SER A 38 -0.80 -16.80 -5.12
N LEU A 39 -1.98 -17.37 -5.37
CA LEU A 39 -2.93 -17.79 -4.35
C LEU A 39 -3.09 -19.30 -4.31
N SER A 40 -2.94 -19.87 -3.13
CA SER A 40 -3.35 -21.25 -2.84
C SER A 40 -4.63 -21.24 -2.02
N GLY A 41 -5.64 -22.03 -2.40
CA GLY A 41 -6.92 -22.14 -1.67
C GLY A 41 -7.85 -20.92 -1.77
N ASN A 42 -7.64 -20.03 -2.75
CA ASN A 42 -8.45 -18.83 -3.03
C ASN A 42 -8.23 -18.41 -4.50
N THR A 43 -8.93 -17.38 -4.98
CA THR A 43 -8.75 -16.83 -6.34
C THR A 43 -8.85 -15.30 -6.35
N PHE A 44 -8.16 -14.66 -7.29
CA PHE A 44 -8.32 -13.25 -7.62
C PHE A 44 -9.53 -13.06 -8.54
N GLU A 45 -10.48 -12.22 -8.13
CA GLU A 45 -11.72 -11.93 -8.88
C GLU A 45 -11.66 -10.59 -9.62
N THR A 46 -11.00 -9.61 -9.02
CA THR A 46 -10.83 -8.27 -9.60
C THR A 46 -9.40 -7.79 -9.35
N ILE A 47 -8.87 -6.98 -10.26
CA ILE A 47 -7.60 -6.28 -10.09
C ILE A 47 -7.80 -4.83 -10.50
N THR A 48 -7.40 -3.89 -9.63
CA THR A 48 -7.44 -2.46 -9.91
C THR A 48 -6.06 -1.85 -9.62
N PRO A 49 -5.32 -1.39 -10.65
CA PRO A 49 -4.01 -0.76 -10.46
C PRO A 49 -4.08 0.52 -9.63
N ILE A 50 -3.01 0.80 -8.89
CA ILE A 50 -2.82 2.00 -8.07
C ILE A 50 -1.54 2.70 -8.51
N ASN A 51 -1.65 3.98 -8.87
CA ASN A 51 -0.52 4.81 -9.30
C ASN A 51 0.39 4.15 -10.36
N MET A 52 -0.19 3.33 -11.25
CA MET A 52 0.51 2.72 -12.38
C MET A 52 0.30 3.55 -13.65
N TYR A 53 1.06 4.63 -13.77
CA TYR A 53 0.91 5.60 -14.88
C TYR A 53 1.64 5.21 -16.17
N ASN A 54 2.53 4.21 -16.11
CA ASN A 54 3.25 3.73 -17.29
C ASN A 54 2.41 2.67 -18.00
N LEU A 55 1.98 2.97 -19.23
CA LEU A 55 1.11 2.11 -20.03
C LEU A 55 1.70 0.73 -20.36
N GLU A 56 3.03 0.59 -20.35
CA GLU A 56 3.72 -0.67 -20.60
C GLU A 56 3.90 -1.50 -19.32
N LYS A 57 3.71 -0.89 -18.15
CA LYS A 57 3.86 -1.52 -16.85
C LYS A 57 2.48 -1.78 -16.26
N THR A 58 1.97 -2.99 -16.48
CA THR A 58 0.63 -3.41 -16.05
C THR A 58 0.69 -4.51 -15.01
N VAL A 59 -0.41 -4.73 -14.29
CA VAL A 59 -0.69 -5.97 -13.57
C VAL A 59 -1.52 -6.85 -14.49
N THR A 60 -1.05 -8.06 -14.73
CA THR A 60 -1.66 -9.03 -15.63
C THR A 60 -2.09 -10.25 -14.83
N GLN A 61 -3.35 -10.64 -14.96
CA GLN A 61 -3.84 -11.90 -14.41
C GLN A 61 -3.59 -13.03 -15.42
N LEU A 62 -2.70 -13.95 -15.08
CA LEU A 62 -2.37 -15.10 -15.95
C LEU A 62 -3.45 -16.19 -15.84
N ASP A 63 -3.95 -16.41 -14.62
CA ASP A 63 -5.06 -17.31 -14.32
C ASP A 63 -5.77 -16.88 -13.01
N PRO A 64 -6.87 -17.51 -12.59
CA PRO A 64 -7.59 -17.15 -11.35
C PRO A 64 -6.73 -17.07 -10.08
N ARG A 65 -5.54 -17.65 -10.05
CA ARG A 65 -4.64 -17.76 -8.90
C ARG A 65 -3.27 -17.13 -9.13
N GLN A 66 -2.99 -16.55 -10.29
CA GLN A 66 -1.67 -16.01 -10.61
C GLN A 66 -1.75 -14.61 -11.23
N LEU A 67 -0.96 -13.69 -10.67
CA LEU A 67 -0.72 -12.35 -11.19
C LEU A 67 0.76 -12.16 -11.48
N GLU A 68 1.07 -11.38 -12.51
CA GLU A 68 2.40 -10.84 -12.77
C GLU A 68 2.31 -9.33 -12.98
N TRP A 69 3.37 -8.60 -12.63
CA TRP A 69 3.45 -7.17 -12.92
C TRP A 69 4.86 -6.71 -13.22
N LYS A 70 4.92 -5.58 -13.90
CA LYS A 70 6.13 -4.76 -14.00
C LYS A 70 5.92 -3.44 -13.30
N ALA A 71 6.91 -2.98 -12.55
CA ALA A 71 6.77 -1.77 -11.75
C ALA A 71 8.12 -1.10 -11.48
N VAL A 72 8.11 0.24 -11.37
CA VAL A 72 9.29 1.01 -10.96
C VAL A 72 8.87 2.17 -10.06
N THR A 73 9.69 2.47 -9.07
CA THR A 73 9.52 3.62 -8.17
C THR A 73 10.80 4.43 -8.07
N THR A 74 10.69 5.74 -7.84
CA THR A 74 11.80 6.68 -7.61
C THR A 74 11.63 7.47 -6.30
N GLY A 75 10.87 6.91 -5.36
CA GLY A 75 10.49 7.52 -4.08
C GLY A 75 8.98 7.56 -3.84
N GLY A 76 8.17 7.38 -4.90
CA GLY A 76 6.71 7.27 -4.80
C GLY A 76 6.25 5.87 -4.39
N PHE A 77 5.01 5.54 -4.73
CA PHE A 77 4.47 4.20 -4.56
C PHE A 77 3.53 3.84 -5.71
N GLY A 78 3.40 2.54 -5.94
CA GLY A 78 2.40 1.95 -6.82
C GLY A 78 1.88 0.67 -6.20
N GLY A 79 0.94 0.03 -6.87
CA GLY A 79 0.36 -1.21 -6.35
C GLY A 79 -0.88 -1.64 -7.10
N PHE A 80 -1.67 -2.48 -6.45
CA PHE A 80 -2.99 -2.86 -6.90
C PHE A 80 -3.89 -3.24 -5.73
N ASP A 81 -5.19 -3.03 -5.92
CA ASP A 81 -6.23 -3.72 -5.18
C ASP A 81 -6.58 -5.02 -5.90
N CYS A 82 -6.88 -6.07 -5.14
CA CYS A 82 -7.52 -7.25 -5.67
C CYS A 82 -8.66 -7.75 -4.78
N GLY A 83 -9.77 -8.11 -5.42
CA GLY A 83 -10.86 -8.86 -4.78
C GLY A 83 -10.52 -10.33 -4.69
N LEU A 84 -10.76 -10.94 -3.54
CA LEU A 84 -10.59 -12.38 -3.32
C LEU A 84 -11.96 -13.07 -3.32
N SER A 85 -12.03 -14.34 -3.74
CA SER A 85 -13.29 -15.09 -3.66
C SER A 85 -13.67 -15.45 -2.22
N ASP A 86 -12.69 -15.62 -1.34
CA ASP A 86 -12.92 -15.84 0.10
C ASP A 86 -12.13 -14.85 0.96
N HIS A 87 -12.77 -14.34 2.01
CA HIS A 87 -12.22 -13.36 2.94
C HIS A 87 -11.02 -13.89 3.75
N ARG A 88 -10.96 -15.19 4.03
CA ARG A 88 -10.03 -15.80 5.00
C ARG A 88 -9.27 -17.00 4.45
N ALA A 89 -9.81 -17.69 3.45
CA ALA A 89 -9.24 -18.92 2.97
C ALA A 89 -7.95 -18.68 2.19
N GLY A 90 -7.01 -19.61 2.35
CA GLY A 90 -5.83 -19.68 1.51
C GLY A 90 -4.64 -18.82 1.95
N THR A 91 -3.65 -18.79 1.06
CA THR A 91 -2.35 -18.17 1.30
C THR A 91 -1.95 -17.37 0.07
N LEU A 92 -1.54 -16.12 0.30
CA LEU A 92 -0.96 -15.24 -0.71
C LEU A 92 0.56 -15.33 -0.64
N THR A 93 1.19 -15.67 -1.76
CA THR A 93 2.64 -15.55 -1.95
C THR A 93 2.92 -14.41 -2.91
N ILE A 94 3.88 -13.56 -2.57
CA ILE A 94 4.39 -12.48 -3.42
C ILE A 94 5.90 -12.64 -3.54
N GLU A 95 6.39 -12.55 -4.77
CA GLU A 95 7.81 -12.70 -5.10
C GLU A 95 8.25 -11.51 -5.95
N THR A 96 9.21 -10.73 -5.43
CA THR A 96 9.96 -9.71 -6.15
C THR A 96 11.45 -9.88 -5.85
N ALA A 97 12.30 -9.15 -6.58
CA ALA A 97 13.73 -9.11 -6.27
C ALA A 97 14.04 -8.55 -4.86
N GLN A 98 13.13 -7.76 -4.28
CA GLN A 98 13.33 -7.08 -3.00
C GLN A 98 12.61 -7.77 -1.84
N VAL A 99 11.44 -8.35 -2.08
CA VAL A 99 10.58 -8.93 -1.05
C VAL A 99 10.03 -10.25 -1.57
N ASN A 100 10.20 -11.30 -0.77
CA ASN A 100 9.55 -12.58 -0.95
C ASN A 100 8.79 -12.89 0.33
N CYS A 101 7.46 -12.99 0.25
CA CYS A 101 6.63 -13.21 1.43
C CYS A 101 5.46 -14.14 1.13
N THR A 102 5.07 -14.88 2.16
CA THR A 102 3.93 -15.80 2.13
C THR A 102 3.07 -15.50 3.35
N VAL A 103 1.83 -15.09 3.13
CA VAL A 103 0.93 -14.58 4.17
C VAL A 103 -0.41 -15.31 4.09
N PRO A 104 -0.90 -15.92 5.18
CA PRO A 104 -2.26 -16.44 5.24
C PRO A 104 -3.27 -15.32 4.97
N VAL A 105 -4.25 -15.55 4.09
CA VAL A 105 -5.23 -14.52 3.71
C VAL A 105 -5.99 -14.00 4.93
N SER A 106 -6.25 -14.86 5.92
CA SER A 106 -6.87 -14.52 7.20
C SER A 106 -6.09 -13.53 8.07
N GLU A 107 -4.78 -13.40 7.86
CA GLU A 107 -3.91 -12.50 8.64
C GLU A 107 -3.82 -11.10 8.01
N ILE A 108 -4.18 -10.95 6.74
CA ILE A 108 -4.24 -9.64 6.07
C ILE A 108 -5.44 -8.88 6.66
N GLY A 109 -5.14 -7.85 7.46
CA GLY A 109 -6.13 -7.16 8.28
C GLY A 109 -6.18 -5.64 8.08
N PHE A 110 -6.75 -4.95 9.06
CA PHE A 110 -6.92 -3.49 9.06
C PHE A 110 -5.59 -2.73 9.16
N GLN A 111 -4.62 -3.30 9.88
CA GLN A 111 -3.27 -2.74 9.98
C GLN A 111 -2.41 -3.27 8.85
N ASP A 112 -1.50 -2.43 8.36
CA ASP A 112 -0.60 -2.84 7.30
C ASP A 112 0.34 -3.92 7.81
N THR A 113 0.47 -4.99 7.06
CA THR A 113 1.62 -5.89 7.15
C THR A 113 2.71 -5.29 6.25
N ARG A 114 3.83 -4.88 6.83
CA ARG A 114 4.93 -4.20 6.13
C ARG A 114 6.16 -5.10 6.07
N PHE A 115 6.77 -5.15 4.89
CA PHE A 115 8.04 -5.83 4.62
C PHE A 115 9.05 -4.78 4.15
N ASP A 116 10.01 -4.43 5.02
CA ASP A 116 11.07 -3.49 4.68
C ASP A 116 12.09 -4.12 3.74
N ALA A 117 12.56 -3.34 2.76
CA ALA A 117 13.44 -3.78 1.69
C ALA A 117 14.71 -2.91 1.58
N GLY A 118 15.16 -2.36 2.71
CA GLY A 118 16.28 -1.41 2.76
C GLY A 118 15.95 -0.10 2.06
N GLY A 119 16.95 0.59 1.52
CA GLY A 119 16.75 1.82 0.75
C GLY A 119 16.04 2.95 1.52
N LEU A 120 15.34 3.82 0.79
CA LEU A 120 14.60 4.96 1.35
C LEU A 120 13.10 4.73 1.22
N GLU A 121 12.44 4.50 2.37
CA GLU A 121 11.02 4.11 2.43
C GLU A 121 10.68 3.01 1.41
N ARG A 122 11.64 2.09 1.21
CA ARG A 122 11.46 0.98 0.28
C ARG A 122 10.90 -0.21 1.01
N HIS A 123 9.67 -0.54 0.67
CA HIS A 123 8.91 -1.60 1.33
C HIS A 123 7.79 -2.10 0.44
N LEU A 124 7.32 -3.29 0.78
CA LEU A 124 6.02 -3.81 0.36
C LEU A 124 5.04 -3.75 1.54
N ARG A 125 3.78 -3.40 1.29
CA ARG A 125 2.71 -3.42 2.28
C ARG A 125 1.50 -4.20 1.79
N LEU A 126 0.88 -4.94 2.71
CA LEU A 126 -0.39 -5.62 2.54
C LEU A 126 -1.41 -5.11 3.54
N VAL A 127 -2.61 -4.79 3.08
CA VAL A 127 -3.72 -4.35 3.93
C VAL A 127 -5.05 -4.78 3.35
N ARG A 128 -6.03 -5.03 4.22
CA ARG A 128 -7.40 -5.33 3.81
C ARG A 128 -8.25 -4.07 3.78
N LEU A 129 -9.12 -3.99 2.79
CA LEU A 129 -10.06 -2.89 2.57
C LEU A 129 -11.51 -3.40 2.72
N PRO A 130 -12.48 -2.51 2.95
CA PRO A 130 -13.88 -2.80 2.63
C PRO A 130 -14.03 -3.16 1.15
N ASP A 131 -15.07 -3.88 0.77
CA ASP A 131 -15.38 -4.11 -0.65
C ASP A 131 -15.78 -2.81 -1.35
N LYS A 132 -16.46 -1.93 -0.61
CA LYS A 132 -16.79 -0.58 -1.03
C LYS A 132 -16.51 0.39 0.10
N ASN A 133 -15.73 1.42 -0.17
CA ASN A 133 -15.52 2.53 0.76
C ASN A 133 -16.47 3.68 0.39
N PRO A 134 -17.54 3.95 1.18
CA PRO A 134 -18.50 5.01 0.87
C PRO A 134 -18.05 6.39 1.34
N HIS A 135 -16.88 6.51 1.97
CA HIS A 135 -16.49 7.73 2.66
C HIS A 135 -15.80 8.72 1.72
N HIS A 136 -16.39 9.91 1.62
CA HIS A 136 -15.83 11.05 0.89
C HIS A 136 -15.40 12.20 1.81
N LYS A 137 -15.56 12.03 3.13
CA LYS A 137 -15.25 13.04 4.16
C LYS A 137 -14.67 12.34 5.39
N LEU A 138 -13.69 12.99 6.01
CA LEU A 138 -13.09 12.59 7.29
C LEU A 138 -12.85 13.87 8.11
N SER A 139 -13.20 13.83 9.39
CA SER A 139 -12.87 14.88 10.36
C SER A 139 -12.03 14.26 11.47
N LEU A 140 -10.98 14.97 11.88
CA LEU A 140 -10.01 14.49 12.85
C LEU A 140 -9.59 15.62 13.79
N GLU A 141 -9.52 15.29 15.08
CA GLU A 141 -8.86 16.14 16.08
C GLU A 141 -7.77 15.32 16.78
N ARG A 142 -6.60 15.92 17.01
CA ARG A 142 -5.45 15.27 17.65
C ARG A 142 -4.75 16.23 18.60
N LYS A 143 -4.40 15.72 19.78
CA LYS A 143 -3.44 16.37 20.69
C LYS A 143 -2.05 15.88 20.32
N ILE A 144 -1.18 16.81 19.95
CA ILE A 144 0.20 16.50 19.54
C ILE A 144 1.14 17.07 20.59
N PHE A 145 2.01 16.23 21.13
CA PHE A 145 3.06 16.65 22.03
C PHE A 145 4.20 17.26 21.21
N LEU A 146 4.60 18.48 21.57
CA LEU A 146 5.69 19.19 20.90
C LEU A 146 7.01 18.92 21.63
N ASN A 147 8.09 18.84 20.87
CA ASN A 147 9.44 18.90 21.40
C ASN A 147 9.63 20.25 22.11
N SER A 148 10.31 20.21 23.25
CA SER A 148 10.58 21.39 24.08
C SER A 148 11.61 22.35 23.47
N SER A 149 12.32 21.94 22.42
CA SER A 149 13.35 22.72 21.74
C SER A 149 13.43 22.34 20.27
N GLY A 150 13.74 23.32 19.41
CA GLY A 150 13.82 23.14 17.97
C GLY A 150 12.46 23.16 17.29
N ASP A 151 12.46 22.88 15.99
CA ASP A 151 11.27 22.92 15.15
C ASP A 151 10.39 21.68 15.36
N ASN A 152 9.07 21.88 15.37
CA ASN A 152 8.08 20.81 15.29
C ASN A 152 7.37 20.83 13.93
N PRO A 153 7.99 20.33 12.86
CA PRO A 153 7.34 20.26 11.55
C PRO A 153 6.28 19.16 11.57
N LEU A 154 5.01 19.57 11.45
CA LEU A 154 3.90 18.65 11.28
C LEU A 154 3.51 18.56 9.81
N TYR A 155 3.20 17.33 9.37
CA TYR A 155 2.76 17.05 8.02
C TYR A 155 1.43 16.33 8.05
N VAL A 156 0.52 16.74 7.17
CA VAL A 156 -0.73 16.02 6.91
C VAL A 156 -0.67 15.49 5.49
N CYS A 157 -0.95 14.20 5.33
CA CYS A 157 -1.08 13.54 4.04
C CYS A 157 -2.46 12.94 3.92
N LEU A 158 -3.18 13.33 2.87
CA LEU A 158 -4.38 12.65 2.42
C LEU A 158 -3.98 11.67 1.32
N CYS A 159 -4.26 10.38 1.52
CA CYS A 159 -4.21 9.37 0.47
C CYS A 159 -5.64 9.03 0.06
N GLN A 160 -5.98 9.30 -1.20
CA GLN A 160 -7.21 8.81 -1.79
C GLN A 160 -7.12 7.31 -2.01
N GLU A 161 -8.28 6.68 -2.16
CA GLU A 161 -8.36 5.24 -2.35
C GLU A 161 -7.62 4.77 -3.60
N ASP A 162 -7.65 5.53 -4.69
CA ASP A 162 -6.93 5.23 -5.94
C ASP A 162 -5.41 5.53 -5.89
N GLY A 163 -4.90 6.02 -4.75
CA GLY A 163 -3.49 6.27 -4.52
C GLY A 163 -3.03 7.72 -4.69
N HIS A 164 -3.90 8.64 -5.12
CA HIS A 164 -3.52 10.05 -5.20
C HIS A 164 -3.20 10.62 -3.82
N LEU A 165 -2.12 11.39 -3.74
CA LEU A 165 -1.66 12.03 -2.52
C LEU A 165 -1.88 13.54 -2.58
N ALA A 166 -2.33 14.11 -1.48
CA ALA A 166 -2.26 15.54 -1.21
C ALA A 166 -1.52 15.76 0.11
N TRP A 167 -0.46 16.57 0.07
CA TRP A 167 0.35 16.90 1.23
C TRP A 167 0.12 18.36 1.64
N SER A 168 0.07 18.59 2.95
CA SER A 168 0.26 19.95 3.47
C SER A 168 1.72 20.38 3.27
N SER A 169 1.95 21.68 3.18
CA SER A 169 3.26 22.24 3.57
C SER A 169 3.56 21.86 5.03
N PRO A 170 4.84 21.84 5.44
CA PRO A 170 5.17 21.67 6.85
C PRO A 170 4.49 22.76 7.68
N ILE A 171 3.76 22.35 8.71
CA ILE A 171 3.14 23.24 9.69
C ILE A 171 4.09 23.30 10.88
N TYR A 172 4.83 24.40 11.00
CA TYR A 172 5.79 24.59 12.07
C TYR A 172 5.11 25.12 13.33
N LEU A 173 5.29 24.41 14.44
CA LEU A 173 4.89 24.86 15.77
C LEU A 173 6.13 25.06 16.64
N PHE A 174 6.12 26.15 17.40
CA PHE A 174 7.15 26.51 18.37
C PHE A 174 6.55 26.50 19.77
N ASN A 175 7.36 26.21 20.77
CA ASN A 175 6.96 26.18 22.16
C ASN A 175 7.47 27.42 22.90
#